data_AF-A0A2Z6MDR2-F1
#
_entry.id   AF-A0A2Z6MDR2-F1
#
_cell.length_a   1.000
_cell.length_b   1.000
_cell.length_c   1.000
_cell.angle_alpha   90.00
_cell.angle_beta   90.00
_cell.angle_gamma   90.00
#
_symmetry.space_group_name_H-M   'P 1'
#
loop_
_entity.id
_entity.type
_entity.pdbx_description
1 polymer ?
#
loop_
_entity_poly.entity_id
_entity_poly.type
_entity_poly.pdbx_seq_one_letter_code
_entity_poly.pdbx_strand_id
1 'polypeptide(L)'
;MLLNQELHEAGGTMFCLPGTAWIPEWFEHQSKGRSTSFWFRNNIPSISLFVTSKLKHPDSRLLYSSIVGLIINGYKLDLRCPFDGLLRWMSLDHTYLFDLHLQDMEPSWKLGISTPEEDQEQKPKLAKALLKNEWNHAEITCENKETIPLLIEIGIHVFKQK
;
A
#
# COMPACT_ATOMS: atom_id res chain seq x y z
N MET A 1 19.38 8.19 0.40
CA MET A 1 18.20 7.84 1.21
C MET A 1 17.08 8.78 0.84
N LEU A 2 16.00 8.28 0.23
CA LEU A 2 14.89 9.11 -0.27
C LEU A 2 13.77 9.31 0.75
N LEU A 3 13.79 8.59 1.87
CA LEU A 3 12.93 8.83 3.01
C LEU A 3 13.82 9.14 4.22
N ASN A 4 13.94 10.41 4.59
CA ASN A 4 14.45 10.79 5.90
C ASN A 4 13.29 10.78 6.91
N GLN A 5 13.62 10.73 8.20
CA GLN A 5 12.61 10.73 9.27
C GLN A 5 11.68 11.95 9.19
N GLU A 6 12.16 13.10 8.69
CA GLU A 6 11.36 14.31 8.49
C GLU A 6 10.24 14.14 7.45
N LEU A 7 10.50 13.42 6.36
CA LEU A 7 9.48 13.14 5.34
C LEU A 7 8.38 12.21 5.87
N HIS A 8 8.78 11.25 6.71
CA HIS A 8 7.86 10.38 7.43
C HIS A 8 7.06 11.17 8.48
N GLU A 9 7.66 12.14 9.17
CA GLU A 9 6.95 12.97 10.14
C GLU A 9 5.88 13.88 9.49
N ALA A 10 6.06 14.27 8.23
CA ALA A 10 5.02 14.95 7.44
C ALA A 10 3.87 14.00 7.04
N GLY A 11 4.20 12.72 6.83
CA GLY A 11 3.28 11.64 6.55
C GLY A 11 2.55 11.75 5.21
N GLY A 12 2.00 10.62 4.75
CA GLY A 12 1.09 10.59 3.61
C GLY A 12 1.69 11.21 2.35
N THR A 13 2.97 10.95 2.08
CA THR A 13 3.66 11.40 0.86
C THR A 13 3.72 10.28 -0.18
N MET A 14 3.72 10.67 -1.46
CA MET A 14 3.80 9.75 -2.58
C MET A 14 4.77 10.30 -3.62
N PHE A 15 5.71 9.45 -4.03
CA PHE A 15 6.66 9.74 -5.09
C PHE A 15 6.40 8.83 -6.28
N CYS A 16 6.35 9.43 -7.46
CA CYS A 16 6.31 8.73 -8.73
C CYS A 16 7.59 9.05 -9.49
N LEU A 17 8.41 8.03 -9.75
CA LEU A 17 9.66 8.15 -10.48
C LEU A 17 9.52 7.44 -11.82
N PRO A 18 9.90 8.07 -12.95
CA PRO A 18 9.92 7.39 -14.23
C PRO A 18 10.98 6.29 -14.23
N GLY A 19 10.69 5.19 -14.91
CA GLY A 19 11.55 4.02 -14.95
C GLY A 19 11.27 3.03 -13.83
N THR A 20 11.87 1.87 -13.97
CA THR A 20 11.64 0.73 -13.08
C THR A 20 12.92 0.44 -12.33
N ALA A 21 13.00 0.99 -11.12
CA ALA A 21 14.13 0.78 -10.22
C ALA A 21 14.03 -0.59 -9.53
N TRP A 22 15.18 -1.15 -9.15
CA TRP A 22 15.19 -2.26 -8.22
C TRP A 22 14.77 -1.79 -6.84
N ILE A 23 14.07 -2.67 -6.12
CA ILE A 23 13.74 -2.43 -4.71
C ILE A 23 15.04 -2.28 -3.94
N PRO A 24 15.25 -1.18 -3.22
CA PRO A 24 16.45 -1.01 -2.41
C PRO A 24 16.57 -2.11 -1.34
N GLU A 25 17.80 -2.55 -1.05
CA GLU A 25 18.08 -3.67 -0.13
C GLU A 25 17.59 -3.44 1.30
N TRP A 26 17.36 -2.18 1.70
CA TRP A 26 16.87 -1.83 3.04
C TRP A 26 15.36 -2.05 3.23
N PHE A 27 14.60 -2.38 2.19
CA PHE A 27 13.24 -2.89 2.35
C PHE A 27 13.31 -4.34 2.85
N GLU A 28 12.81 -4.60 4.06
CA GLU A 28 12.93 -5.91 4.71
C GLU A 28 12.05 -6.97 4.05
N HIS A 29 10.91 -6.57 3.50
CA HIS A 29 9.95 -7.50 2.88
C HIS A 29 9.84 -7.21 1.40
N GLN A 30 10.41 -8.07 0.57
CA GLN A 30 10.42 -7.91 -0.89
C GLN A 30 9.74 -9.09 -1.57
N SER A 31 8.98 -8.82 -2.62
CA SER A 31 8.29 -9.83 -3.41
C SER A 31 8.32 -9.50 -4.89
N LYS A 32 8.57 -10.52 -5.72
CA LYS A 32 8.35 -10.48 -7.17
C LYS A 32 6.97 -11.08 -7.44
N GLY A 33 5.94 -10.29 -7.21
CA GLY A 33 4.57 -10.76 -7.25
C GLY A 33 3.57 -9.65 -6.97
N ARG A 34 2.29 -10.02 -7.01
CA ARG A 34 1.17 -9.11 -6.75
C ARG A 34 0.84 -8.96 -5.27
N SER A 35 1.55 -9.66 -4.39
CA SER A 35 1.40 -9.45 -2.97
C SER A 35 2.69 -9.67 -2.21
N THR A 36 2.75 -9.09 -1.03
CA THR A 36 3.81 -9.30 -0.05
C THR A 36 3.18 -9.18 1.34
N SER A 37 3.78 -9.82 2.33
CA SER A 37 3.23 -9.82 3.68
C SER A 37 4.31 -9.67 4.74
N PHE A 38 3.88 -9.18 5.90
CA PHE A 38 4.73 -8.98 7.06
C PHE A 38 3.95 -9.24 8.35
N TRP A 39 4.70 -9.47 9.42
CA TRP A 39 4.14 -9.68 10.76
C TRP A 39 4.44 -8.46 11.63
N PHE A 40 3.46 -8.03 12.41
CA PHE A 40 3.61 -6.96 13.37
C PHE A 40 2.91 -7.30 14.68
N ARG A 41 3.23 -6.57 15.74
CA ARG A 41 2.64 -6.75 17.07
C ARG A 41 2.10 -5.43 17.58
N ASN A 42 1.07 -5.50 18.42
CA ASN A 42 0.43 -4.34 19.06
C ASN A 42 -0.39 -3.50 18.07
N ASN A 43 0.07 -2.28 17.76
CA ASN A 43 -0.63 -1.36 16.90
C ASN A 43 -0.25 -1.60 15.44
N ILE A 44 -1.11 -1.16 14.52
CA ILE A 44 -0.77 -1.15 13.10
C ILE A 44 0.41 -0.19 12.87
N PRO A 45 1.51 -0.64 12.23
CA PRO A 45 2.66 0.22 12.01
C PRO A 45 2.42 1.15 10.83
N SER A 46 3.14 2.28 10.81
CA SER A 46 3.37 2.96 9.55
C SER A 46 4.34 2.16 8.69
N ILE A 47 4.20 2.23 7.37
CA ILE A 47 5.08 1.52 6.43
C ILE A 47 5.49 2.42 5.28
N SER A 48 6.69 2.21 4.74
CA SER A 48 7.01 2.64 3.38
C SER A 48 6.68 1.49 2.43
N LEU A 49 5.92 1.79 1.38
CA LEU A 49 5.57 0.84 0.33
C LEU A 49 6.23 1.26 -0.98
N PHE A 50 7.06 0.38 -1.53
CA PHE A 50 7.67 0.53 -2.83
C PHE A 50 6.98 -0.39 -3.82
N VAL A 51 6.49 0.14 -4.93
CA VAL A 51 5.83 -0.63 -5.99
C VAL A 51 6.42 -0.26 -7.34
N THR A 52 6.91 -1.23 -8.08
CA THR A 52 7.32 -1.05 -9.47
C THR A 52 6.54 -2.00 -10.35
N SER A 53 6.17 -1.53 -11.54
CA SER A 53 5.51 -2.35 -12.54
C SER A 53 6.22 -2.27 -13.88
N LYS A 54 6.53 -3.43 -14.48
CA LYS A 54 7.10 -3.54 -15.82
C LYS A 54 6.16 -4.33 -16.71
N LEU A 55 6.00 -3.88 -17.95
CA LEU A 55 5.27 -4.63 -18.95
C LEU A 55 6.14 -5.80 -19.44
N LYS A 56 5.57 -7.01 -19.55
CA LYS A 56 6.32 -8.15 -20.10
C LYS A 56 6.58 -8.04 -21.60
N HIS A 57 5.82 -7.20 -22.32
CA HIS A 57 5.95 -6.98 -23.78
C HIS A 57 5.84 -5.49 -24.15
N PRO A 58 6.81 -4.91 -24.88
CA PRO A 58 6.94 -3.45 -25.05
C PRO A 58 5.84 -2.76 -25.88
N ASP A 59 4.88 -3.49 -26.47
CA ASP A 59 4.01 -2.97 -27.52
C ASP A 59 2.78 -2.16 -27.06
N SER A 60 2.61 -1.85 -25.77
CA SER A 60 1.49 -1.00 -25.37
C SER A 60 1.80 -0.04 -24.20
N ARG A 61 1.76 1.27 -24.46
CA ARG A 61 1.73 2.31 -23.43
C ARG A 61 0.31 2.45 -22.86
N LEU A 62 -0.18 1.41 -22.20
CA LEU A 62 -1.50 1.45 -21.57
C LEU A 62 -1.40 2.08 -20.18
N LEU A 63 -2.37 2.91 -19.84
CA LEU A 63 -2.63 3.30 -18.46
C LEU A 63 -3.21 2.08 -17.76
N TYR A 64 -2.62 1.66 -16.64
CA TYR A 64 -3.06 0.48 -15.90
C TYR A 64 -3.74 0.92 -14.61
N SER A 65 -4.90 0.35 -14.31
CA SER A 65 -5.56 0.54 -13.02
C SER A 65 -5.13 -0.55 -12.03
N SER A 66 -4.18 -0.21 -11.16
CA SER A 66 -3.87 -1.02 -9.97
C SER A 66 -4.78 -0.61 -8.84
N ILE A 67 -5.05 -1.54 -7.94
CA ILE A 67 -5.56 -1.22 -6.61
C ILE A 67 -4.59 -1.83 -5.61
N VAL A 68 -4.04 -0.99 -4.74
CA VAL A 68 -3.28 -1.44 -3.57
C VAL A 68 -4.28 -1.78 -2.47
N GLY A 69 -4.34 -3.05 -2.06
CA GLY A 69 -5.19 -3.53 -0.97
C GLY A 69 -4.37 -3.86 0.27
N LEU A 70 -5.00 -3.75 1.45
CA LEU A 70 -4.44 -4.24 2.72
C LEU A 70 -5.38 -5.29 3.31
N ILE A 71 -4.80 -6.41 3.73
CA ILE A 71 -5.50 -7.48 4.41
C ILE A 71 -4.81 -7.68 5.76
N ILE A 72 -5.56 -7.66 6.87
CA ILE A 72 -5.04 -7.93 8.21
C ILE A 72 -5.74 -9.15 8.77
N ASN A 73 -5.00 -10.20 9.10
CA ASN A 73 -5.54 -11.46 9.62
C ASN A 73 -6.71 -12.01 8.78
N GLY A 74 -6.63 -11.85 7.46
CA GLY A 74 -7.67 -12.27 6.50
C GLY A 74 -8.82 -11.26 6.29
N TYR A 75 -8.87 -10.16 7.05
CA TYR A 75 -9.85 -9.10 6.84
C TYR A 75 -9.35 -8.09 5.82
N LYS A 76 -10.02 -8.01 4.66
CA LYS A 76 -9.74 -7.01 3.62
C LYS A 76 -10.20 -5.63 4.09
N LEU A 77 -9.28 -4.68 4.07
CA LEU A 77 -9.49 -3.27 4.40
C LEU A 77 -9.41 -2.46 3.11
N ASP A 78 -10.39 -1.58 2.91
CA ASP A 78 -10.37 -0.66 1.77
C ASP A 78 -9.53 0.56 2.16
N LEU A 79 -8.32 0.64 1.62
CA LEU A 79 -7.43 1.76 1.89
C LEU A 79 -7.81 2.95 1.00
N ARG A 80 -8.81 3.73 1.42
CA ARG A 80 -8.99 5.09 0.89
C ARG A 80 -7.90 5.98 1.46
N CYS A 81 -6.70 5.90 0.88
CA CYS A 81 -5.60 6.80 1.18
C CYS A 81 -6.01 8.24 0.83
N PRO A 82 -5.36 9.30 1.36
CA PRO A 82 -5.53 10.67 0.87
C PRO A 82 -5.24 10.81 -0.64
N PHE A 83 -4.65 9.78 -1.24
CA PHE A 83 -4.41 9.58 -2.65
C PHE A 83 -5.48 8.74 -3.36
N ASP A 84 -6.74 8.77 -2.92
CA ASP A 84 -7.86 7.95 -3.43
C ASP A 84 -8.04 8.06 -4.96
N GLY A 85 -7.49 9.12 -5.58
CA GLY A 85 -7.39 9.27 -7.03
C GLY A 85 -6.15 8.65 -7.72
N LEU A 86 -5.03 8.40 -7.03
CA LEU A 86 -3.75 7.96 -7.64
C LEU A 86 -3.41 6.50 -7.39
N LEU A 87 -3.85 5.89 -6.28
CA LEU A 87 -3.67 4.45 -6.08
C LEU A 87 -4.50 3.61 -7.05
N ARG A 88 -5.50 4.23 -7.70
CA ARG A 88 -6.30 3.63 -8.79
C ARG A 88 -5.62 3.66 -10.15
N TRP A 89 -4.57 4.47 -10.34
CA TRP A 89 -3.95 4.70 -11.65
C TRP A 89 -2.43 4.75 -11.50
N MET A 90 -1.80 3.58 -11.63
CA MET A 90 -0.34 3.51 -11.71
C MET A 90 0.08 3.46 -13.18
N SER A 91 1.00 4.34 -13.55
CA SER A 91 1.64 4.33 -14.85
C SER A 91 2.58 3.13 -14.93
N LEU A 92 2.55 2.45 -16.09
CA LEU A 92 3.53 1.41 -16.38
C LEU A 92 4.94 2.01 -16.47
N ASP A 93 5.93 1.18 -16.19
CA ASP A 93 7.34 1.57 -16.21
C ASP A 93 7.66 2.74 -15.27
N HIS A 94 6.89 2.90 -14.21
CA HIS A 94 7.14 3.83 -13.12
C HIS A 94 7.36 3.09 -11.81
N THR A 95 8.11 3.73 -10.94
CA THR A 95 8.37 3.31 -9.58
C THR A 95 7.61 4.25 -8.65
N TYR A 96 6.85 3.65 -7.75
CA TYR A 96 6.06 4.33 -6.75
C TYR A 96 6.65 4.08 -5.37
N LEU A 97 6.80 5.14 -4.58
CA LEU A 97 7.15 5.07 -3.17
C LEU A 97 6.07 5.80 -2.38
N PHE A 98 5.36 5.07 -1.53
CA PHE A 98 4.31 5.57 -0.67
C PHE A 98 4.79 5.54 0.78
N ASP A 99 4.53 6.62 1.49
CA ASP A 99 4.64 6.67 2.94
C ASP A 99 3.24 6.52 3.55
N LEU A 100 2.96 5.35 4.09
CA LEU A 100 1.63 4.94 4.55
C LEU A 100 1.58 4.95 6.08
N HIS A 101 0.90 5.95 6.62
CA HIS A 101 0.58 6.03 8.04
C HIS A 101 -0.70 5.28 8.34
N LEU A 102 -0.62 3.95 8.39
CA LEU A 102 -1.80 3.10 8.56
C LEU A 102 -2.58 3.39 9.87
N GLN A 103 -1.89 3.94 10.88
CA GLN A 103 -2.48 4.36 12.16
C GLN A 103 -3.24 5.70 12.06
N ASP A 104 -2.78 6.60 11.18
CA ASP A 104 -3.36 7.94 10.98
C ASP A 104 -4.34 7.97 9.79
N MET A 105 -4.57 6.81 9.16
CA MET A 105 -5.61 6.65 8.15
C MET A 105 -6.97 6.94 8.77
N GLU A 106 -7.41 8.19 8.59
CA GLU A 106 -8.77 8.58 8.89
C GLU A 106 -9.70 7.79 7.95
N PRO A 107 -10.66 7.04 8.48
CA PRO A 107 -11.57 6.30 7.63
C PRO A 107 -12.39 7.30 6.80
N SER A 108 -12.68 6.94 5.55
CA SER A 108 -13.23 7.80 4.49
C SER A 108 -14.44 8.67 4.86
N TRP A 109 -15.23 8.26 5.86
CA TRP A 109 -16.36 9.04 6.38
C TRP A 109 -15.96 10.38 7.03
N LYS A 110 -14.74 10.49 7.60
CA LYS A 110 -14.26 11.77 8.16
C LYS A 110 -13.90 12.80 7.09
N LEU A 111 -13.53 12.34 5.90
CA LEU A 111 -13.28 13.21 4.74
C LEU A 111 -14.56 13.51 3.93
N GLY A 112 -15.70 12.88 4.25
CA GLY A 112 -16.97 13.11 3.56
C GLY A 112 -17.00 12.58 2.12
N ILE A 113 -16.13 11.62 1.77
CA ILE A 113 -15.93 11.12 0.39
C ILE A 113 -16.74 9.83 0.12
N SER A 114 -17.36 9.25 1.15
CA SER A 114 -18.03 7.95 1.10
C SER A 114 -19.45 7.95 1.67
N THR A 115 -20.26 6.97 1.25
CA THR A 115 -21.62 6.78 1.77
C THR A 115 -21.58 6.18 3.19
N PRO A 116 -22.42 6.66 4.13
CA PRO A 116 -22.39 6.23 5.54
C PRO A 116 -22.51 4.71 5.79
N GLU A 117 -23.05 3.96 4.82
CA GLU A 117 -23.31 2.52 4.90
C GLU A 117 -22.06 1.67 4.68
N GLU A 118 -21.17 2.03 3.74
CA GLU A 118 -19.90 1.31 3.50
C GLU A 118 -18.91 1.52 4.65
N ASP A 119 -18.97 2.70 5.28
CA ASP A 119 -18.04 3.13 6.32
C ASP A 119 -18.32 2.53 7.71
N GLN A 120 -19.59 2.26 8.02
CA GLN A 120 -19.98 1.56 9.25
C GLN A 120 -19.47 0.11 9.27
N GLU A 121 -19.15 -0.48 8.12
CA GLU A 121 -18.69 -1.88 8.03
C GLU A 121 -17.16 -2.02 8.19
N GLN A 122 -16.37 -1.02 7.81
CA GLN A 122 -14.90 -1.12 7.85
C GLN A 122 -14.30 -0.94 9.25
N LYS A 123 -14.82 0.00 10.05
CA LYS A 123 -14.36 0.25 11.42
C LYS A 123 -14.46 -0.99 12.33
N PRO A 124 -15.57 -1.75 12.34
CA PRO A 124 -15.63 -3.01 13.07
C PRO A 124 -14.78 -4.11 12.43
N LYS A 125 -14.54 -4.10 11.10
CA LYS A 125 -13.60 -5.04 10.46
C LYS A 125 -12.17 -4.82 10.95
N LEU A 126 -11.68 -3.58 10.97
CA LEU A 126 -10.34 -3.26 11.49
C LEU A 126 -10.21 -3.58 12.99
N ALA A 127 -11.20 -3.20 13.80
CA ALA A 127 -11.20 -3.49 15.22
C ALA A 127 -11.27 -5.00 15.53
N LYS A 128 -11.94 -5.79 14.68
CA LYS A 128 -11.95 -7.26 14.76
C LYS A 128 -10.66 -7.89 14.24
N ALA A 129 -10.04 -7.29 13.22
CA ALA A 129 -8.83 -7.80 12.60
C ALA A 129 -7.61 -7.65 13.53
N LEU A 130 -7.52 -6.54 14.28
CA LEU A 130 -6.38 -6.26 15.15
C LEU A 130 -6.48 -6.98 16.49
N LEU A 131 -5.58 -7.94 16.70
CA LEU A 131 -5.43 -8.66 17.95
C LEU A 131 -4.47 -7.90 18.86
N LYS A 132 -4.95 -7.47 20.04
CA LYS A 132 -4.12 -6.75 21.02
C LYS A 132 -3.11 -7.69 21.65
N ASN A 133 -1.85 -7.24 21.73
CA ASN A 133 -0.72 -7.97 22.33
C ASN A 133 -0.34 -9.30 21.62
N GLU A 134 -0.97 -9.62 20.49
CA GLU A 134 -0.69 -10.79 19.67
C GLU A 134 0.00 -10.40 18.35
N TRP A 135 0.52 -11.41 17.65
CA TRP A 135 1.06 -11.24 16.31
C TRP A 135 -0.07 -11.12 15.29
N ASN A 136 -0.03 -10.05 14.51
CA ASN A 136 -0.94 -9.79 13.42
C ASN A 136 -0.20 -9.97 12.09
N HIS A 137 -0.84 -10.64 11.15
CA HIS A 137 -0.37 -10.80 9.79
C HIS A 137 -0.99 -9.70 8.92
N ALA A 138 -0.16 -8.95 8.21
CA ALA A 138 -0.59 -7.99 7.20
C ALA A 138 -0.11 -8.43 5.82
N GLU A 139 -1.00 -8.35 4.83
CA GLU A 139 -0.69 -8.56 3.43
C GLU A 139 -1.06 -7.31 2.63
N ILE A 140 -0.12 -6.84 1.82
CA ILE A 140 -0.35 -5.82 0.81
C ILE A 140 -0.51 -6.52 -0.53
N THR A 141 -1.59 -6.21 -1.24
CA THR A 141 -1.86 -6.72 -2.58
C THR A 141 -1.85 -5.58 -3.59
N CYS A 142 -1.43 -5.86 -4.83
CA CYS A 142 -1.49 -4.99 -5.99
C CYS A 142 -2.28 -5.74 -7.07
N GLU A 143 -3.60 -5.52 -7.08
CA GLU A 143 -4.50 -6.18 -8.01
C GLU A 143 -4.62 -5.37 -9.31
N ASN A 144 -4.60 -6.06 -10.46
CA ASN A 144 -5.04 -5.47 -11.74
C ASN A 144 -6.53 -5.66 -11.91
N LYS A 145 -7.22 -4.69 -12.50
CA LYS A 145 -8.52 -4.95 -13.13
C LYS A 145 -8.41 -5.60 -14.50
N GLU A 146 -7.31 -5.39 -15.21
CA GLU A 146 -7.10 -5.88 -16.57
C GLU A 146 -6.31 -7.21 -16.61
N THR A 147 -6.36 -7.93 -17.73
CA THR A 147 -5.59 -9.18 -17.91
C THR A 147 -4.22 -8.89 -18.54
N ILE A 148 -3.56 -7.80 -18.13
CA ILE A 148 -2.23 -7.45 -18.64
C ILE A 148 -1.16 -8.27 -17.91
N PRO A 149 -0.27 -8.97 -18.63
CA PRO A 149 0.85 -9.69 -18.04
C PRO A 149 1.92 -8.70 -17.57
N LEU A 150 1.79 -8.23 -16.33
CA LEU A 150 2.79 -7.38 -15.68
C LEU A 150 3.76 -8.17 -14.80
N LEU A 151 4.98 -7.68 -14.73
CA LEU A 151 5.88 -7.97 -13.62
C LEU A 151 5.67 -6.86 -12.57
N ILE A 152 5.23 -7.23 -11.38
CA ILE A 152 5.11 -6.32 -10.24
C ILE A 152 6.14 -6.76 -9.21
N GLU A 153 6.85 -5.79 -8.66
CA GLU A 153 7.70 -6.01 -7.49
C GLU A 153 7.26 -5.05 -6.38
N ILE A 154 7.18 -5.59 -5.16
CA ILE A 154 6.71 -4.87 -3.98
C ILE A 154 7.77 -4.96 -2.89
N GLY A 155 8.14 -3.82 -2.33
CA GLY A 155 8.98 -3.69 -1.13
C GLY A 155 8.20 -3.06 0.01
N ILE A 156 8.31 -3.60 1.22
CA ILE A 156 7.79 -2.98 2.45
C ILE A 156 8.93 -2.74 3.43
N HIS A 157 8.99 -1.50 3.92
CA HIS A 157 9.76 -1.13 5.09
C HIS A 157 8.81 -0.80 6.23
N VAL A 158 9.01 -1.44 7.38
CA VAL A 158 8.14 -1.25 8.56
C VAL A 158 8.82 -0.27 9.52
N PHE A 159 8.18 0.87 9.79
CA PHE A 159 8.73 1.83 10.73
C PHE A 159 8.64 1.30 12.16
N LYS A 160 9.68 1.57 12.94
CA LYS A 160 9.67 1.27 14.37
C LYS A 160 8.67 2.18 15.07
N GLN A 161 7.77 1.59 15.84
CA GLN A 161 6.87 2.33 16.72
C GLN A 161 7.68 2.99 17.85
N LYS A 162 7.43 4.27 18.11
CA LYS A 162 8.01 5.00 19.24
C LYS A 162 7.33 4.61 20.55
#